data_AF-A0A7W0G2S8-F1
#
_entry.id   AF-A0A7W0G2S8-F1
#
_cell.length_a   1.000
_cell.length_b   1.000
_cell.length_c   1.000
_cell.angle_alpha   90.00
_cell.angle_beta   90.00
_cell.angle_gamma   90.00
#
_symmetry.space_group_name_H-M   'P 1'
#
loop_
_entity.id
_entity.type
_entity.pdbx_description
1 polymer ?
#
loop_
_entity_poly.entity_id
_entity_poly.type
_entity_poly.pdbx_seq_one_letter_code
_entity_poly.pdbx_strand_id
1 'polypeptide(L)'
;MPARSVEQVAQKSTGRRAPPGAARRARGAAPRMPSTVGYMMAAGGLSFGLFLIIWFLLRADGDEAPWIPAGLAAGFVILIAAAAREIVMRRAWARYTRELEHEMRGGDMQPRTVLKTASSTASAAPAGNWSSMQGSVAALRALQQRLAELDAAGATPEAHLKAYRLCEQYVANSEEALRTSSGGNEMRVALRSGQERVRVQQKKHLLGWARGEATRLTQDAQRRVRLSDRIETAQRALEVLGEALKLYPEEPELRDSTLAVRNFIASVKVGQWVEMAERSAFRGKYARAVARYRDALFYLSRADMGEDARDEAATRIHREIELLRARISTIRNGPDAPPGADFNGDARGRRRAPTDFNADAPEGGGETVL
;
A
#
# COMPACT_ATOMS: atom_id res chain seq x y z
N MET A 1 35.99 -9.27 43.53
CA MET A 1 34.86 -9.57 44.43
C MET A 1 34.01 -10.66 43.78
N PRO A 2 33.65 -11.72 44.51
CA PRO A 2 33.28 -13.03 43.97
C PRO A 2 31.76 -13.27 43.87
N ALA A 3 31.46 -14.32 43.11
CA ALA A 3 30.29 -15.22 43.07
C ALA A 3 29.09 -14.96 44.01
N ARG A 4 27.88 -15.13 43.46
CA ARG A 4 26.79 -15.86 44.12
C ARG A 4 25.76 -16.38 43.10
N SER A 5 25.76 -17.70 42.96
CA SER A 5 24.72 -18.56 42.41
C SER A 5 23.94 -19.15 43.57
N VAL A 6 22.60 -19.05 43.61
CA VAL A 6 21.75 -19.82 44.55
C VAL A 6 20.31 -19.99 44.01
N GLU A 7 19.93 -21.27 43.83
CA GLU A 7 18.61 -21.96 44.02
C GLU A 7 17.33 -21.36 43.40
N GLN A 8 16.56 -22.03 42.53
CA GLN A 8 15.86 -23.33 42.65
C GLN A 8 15.14 -23.56 43.98
N VAL A 9 13.86 -23.15 44.06
CA VAL A 9 12.91 -23.68 45.05
C VAL A 9 11.55 -23.99 44.41
N ALA A 10 11.26 -25.29 44.44
CA ALA A 10 9.98 -25.95 44.70
C ALA A 10 8.76 -25.74 43.77
N GLN A 11 8.52 -26.80 42.98
CA GLN A 11 7.19 -27.35 42.75
C GLN A 11 6.47 -27.66 44.08
N LYS A 12 5.22 -27.20 44.23
CA LYS A 12 4.23 -27.92 45.04
C LYS A 12 2.82 -27.76 44.48
N SER A 13 2.22 -28.92 44.24
CA SER A 13 0.92 -29.24 43.67
C SER A 13 -0.27 -28.81 44.52
N THR A 14 -1.31 -28.26 43.88
CA THR A 14 -2.74 -28.52 44.12
C THR A 14 -3.47 -28.19 42.81
N GLY A 15 -4.17 -29.08 42.13
CA GLY A 15 -5.21 -29.96 42.64
C GLY A 15 -6.58 -29.28 42.47
N ARG A 16 -7.03 -29.01 41.23
CA ARG A 16 -8.43 -28.58 40.98
C ARG A 16 -9.08 -29.40 39.86
N ARG A 17 -9.90 -30.32 40.33
CA ARG A 17 -11.02 -31.04 39.69
C ARG A 17 -11.59 -30.32 38.46
N ALA A 18 -11.51 -30.99 37.31
CA ALA A 18 -12.33 -30.69 36.14
C ALA A 18 -13.72 -31.34 36.28
N PRO A 19 -14.81 -30.67 35.92
CA PRO A 19 -16.15 -31.27 35.86
C PRO A 19 -16.30 -32.20 34.63
N PRO A 20 -17.03 -33.32 34.74
CA PRO A 20 -17.34 -34.20 33.62
C PRO A 20 -18.53 -33.62 32.85
N GLY A 21 -18.29 -33.17 31.62
CA GLY A 21 -19.35 -32.58 30.79
C GLY A 21 -18.93 -32.37 29.35
N ALA A 22 -18.15 -33.29 28.78
CA ALA A 22 -17.79 -33.26 27.37
C ALA A 22 -18.97 -33.79 26.52
N ALA A 23 -19.98 -32.94 26.32
CA ALA A 23 -20.87 -33.09 25.18
C ALA A 23 -20.04 -32.85 23.91
N ARG A 24 -19.81 -33.91 23.14
CA ARG A 24 -19.25 -33.87 21.77
C ARG A 24 -20.03 -32.87 20.93
N ARG A 25 -19.58 -31.62 20.89
CA ARG A 25 -19.89 -30.72 19.77
C ARG A 25 -19.06 -31.21 18.60
N ALA A 26 -19.77 -31.69 17.58
CA ALA A 26 -19.20 -32.04 16.29
C ALA A 26 -18.28 -30.90 15.84
N ARG A 27 -16.98 -31.21 15.72
CA ARG A 27 -16.03 -30.37 15.01
C ARG A 27 -16.60 -30.17 13.61
N GLY A 28 -17.12 -28.97 13.35
CA GLY A 28 -17.44 -28.54 12.00
C GLY A 28 -16.23 -28.82 11.12
N ALA A 29 -16.45 -29.58 10.05
CA ALA A 29 -15.43 -29.86 9.07
C ALA A 29 -14.87 -28.52 8.57
N ALA A 30 -13.61 -28.24 8.91
CA ALA A 30 -12.91 -27.10 8.35
C ALA A 30 -13.02 -27.20 6.82
N PRO A 31 -13.43 -26.13 6.12
CA PRO A 31 -13.54 -26.15 4.67
C PRO A 31 -12.17 -26.46 4.10
N ARG A 32 -12.03 -27.68 3.54
CA ARG A 32 -10.83 -28.09 2.83
C ARG A 32 -10.71 -27.18 1.61
N MET A 33 -9.81 -26.21 1.68
CA MET A 33 -9.48 -25.37 0.53
C MET A 33 -9.04 -26.29 -0.61
N PRO A 34 -9.65 -26.20 -1.81
CA PRO A 34 -9.24 -27.00 -2.95
C PRO A 34 -7.76 -26.72 -3.21
N SER A 35 -6.94 -27.78 -3.26
CA SER A 35 -5.49 -27.66 -3.41
C SER A 35 -5.14 -26.93 -4.69
N THR A 36 -4.79 -25.64 -4.57
CA THR A 36 -4.42 -24.72 -5.66
C THR A 36 -3.26 -25.24 -6.51
N VAL A 37 -2.46 -26.15 -5.94
CA VAL A 37 -1.31 -26.79 -6.60
C VAL A 37 -1.73 -27.62 -7.82
N GLY A 38 -2.86 -28.34 -7.75
CA GLY A 38 -3.30 -29.21 -8.85
C GLY A 38 -3.69 -28.44 -10.10
N TYR A 39 -4.36 -27.30 -9.93
CA TYR A 39 -4.78 -26.44 -11.05
C TYR A 39 -3.60 -25.76 -11.73
N MET A 40 -2.58 -25.35 -10.97
CA MET A 40 -1.38 -24.72 -11.55
C MET A 40 -0.56 -25.72 -12.37
N MET A 41 -0.46 -26.98 -11.91
CA MET A 41 0.21 -28.04 -12.66
C MET A 41 -0.54 -28.41 -13.94
N ALA A 42 -1.86 -28.53 -13.88
CA ALA A 42 -2.68 -28.81 -15.06
C ALA A 42 -2.59 -27.68 -16.11
N ALA A 43 -2.70 -26.42 -15.67
CA ALA A 43 -2.58 -25.26 -16.56
C ALA A 43 -1.17 -25.13 -17.16
N GLY A 44 -0.12 -25.36 -16.36
CA GLY A 44 1.26 -25.39 -16.83
C GLY A 44 1.50 -26.48 -17.87
N GLY A 45 1.01 -27.70 -17.62
CA GLY A 45 1.10 -28.82 -18.56
C GLY A 45 0.36 -28.55 -19.87
N LEU A 46 -0.83 -27.95 -19.80
CA LEU A 46 -1.65 -27.64 -20.97
C LEU A 46 -1.01 -26.54 -21.83
N SER A 47 -0.43 -25.51 -21.20
CA SER A 47 0.33 -24.45 -21.89
C SER A 47 1.60 -25.00 -22.57
N PHE A 48 2.34 -25.87 -21.88
CA PHE A 48 3.52 -26.51 -22.45
C PHE A 48 3.18 -27.44 -23.62
N GLY A 49 2.08 -28.20 -23.52
CA GLY A 49 1.58 -29.02 -24.63
C GLY A 49 1.19 -28.19 -25.85
N LEU A 50 0.48 -27.08 -25.65
CA LEU A 50 0.09 -26.15 -26.72
C LEU A 50 1.30 -25.52 -27.41
N PHE A 51 2.31 -25.13 -26.63
CA PHE A 51 3.58 -24.63 -27.15
C PHE A 51 4.27 -25.68 -28.04
N LEU A 52 4.37 -26.93 -27.58
CA LEU A 52 4.99 -28.01 -28.37
C LEU A 52 4.23 -28.30 -29.67
N ILE A 53 2.89 -28.32 -29.63
CA ILE A 53 2.06 -28.58 -30.81
C ILE A 53 2.23 -27.47 -31.84
N ILE A 54 2.11 -26.20 -31.43
CA ILE A 54 2.25 -25.04 -32.32
C ILE A 54 3.66 -24.97 -32.89
N TRP A 55 4.68 -25.16 -32.05
CA TRP A 55 6.07 -25.17 -32.48
C TRP A 55 6.36 -26.27 -33.51
N PHE A 56 5.82 -27.48 -33.30
CA PHE A 56 6.00 -28.59 -34.24
C PHE A 56 5.29 -28.33 -35.58
N LEU A 57 4.10 -27.72 -35.55
CA LEU A 57 3.31 -27.39 -36.74
C LEU A 57 4.01 -26.31 -37.59
N LEU A 58 4.49 -25.24 -36.97
CA LEU A 58 5.22 -24.16 -37.65
C LEU A 58 6.60 -24.61 -38.16
N ARG A 59 7.26 -25.52 -37.46
CA ARG A 59 8.53 -26.10 -37.91
C ARG A 59 8.37 -26.99 -39.14
N ALA A 60 7.21 -27.65 -39.30
CA ALA A 60 6.92 -28.46 -40.47
C ALA A 60 6.70 -27.61 -41.74
N ASP A 61 6.24 -26.37 -41.59
CA ASP A 61 5.97 -25.43 -42.70
C ASP A 61 7.22 -24.63 -43.16
N GLY A 62 8.39 -24.88 -42.57
CA GLY A 62 9.66 -24.27 -42.99
C GLY A 62 9.83 -22.80 -42.59
N ASP A 63 9.07 -22.34 -41.59
CA ASP A 63 9.21 -20.98 -41.06
C ASP A 63 10.57 -20.81 -40.34
N GLU A 64 11.25 -19.68 -40.56
CA GLU A 64 12.62 -19.43 -40.06
C GLU A 64 12.63 -19.00 -38.58
N ALA A 65 11.49 -18.60 -38.02
CA ALA A 65 11.39 -18.17 -36.61
C ALA A 65 10.13 -18.70 -35.88
N PRO A 66 9.90 -20.04 -35.85
CA PRO A 66 8.67 -20.64 -35.33
C PRO A 66 8.48 -20.42 -33.82
N TRP A 67 9.53 -20.02 -33.09
CA TRP A 67 9.47 -19.78 -31.65
C TRP A 67 8.78 -18.46 -31.27
N ILE A 68 8.73 -17.45 -32.17
CA ILE A 68 8.12 -16.14 -31.88
C ILE A 68 6.59 -16.24 -31.78
N PRO A 69 5.86 -16.73 -32.81
CA PRO A 69 4.41 -16.89 -32.72
C PRO A 69 4.01 -17.96 -31.69
N ALA A 70 4.80 -19.03 -31.52
CA ALA A 70 4.57 -20.03 -30.47
C ALA A 70 4.70 -19.46 -29.05
N GLY A 71 5.70 -18.59 -28.83
CA GLY A 71 5.89 -17.90 -27.56
C GLY A 71 4.76 -16.92 -27.24
N LEU A 72 4.26 -16.18 -28.24
CA LEU A 72 3.11 -15.28 -28.08
C LEU A 72 1.82 -16.04 -27.74
N ALA A 73 1.53 -17.15 -28.43
CA ALA A 73 0.37 -17.97 -28.15
C ALA A 73 0.41 -18.56 -26.73
N ALA A 74 1.57 -19.08 -26.31
CA ALA A 74 1.77 -19.59 -24.94
C ALA A 74 1.63 -18.48 -23.88
N GLY A 75 2.20 -17.30 -24.14
CA GLY A 75 2.07 -16.13 -23.28
C GLY A 75 0.61 -15.69 -23.10
N PHE A 76 -0.19 -15.70 -24.16
CA PHE A 76 -1.61 -15.35 -24.11
C PHE A 76 -2.43 -16.31 -23.24
N VAL A 77 -2.15 -17.62 -23.32
CA VAL A 77 -2.79 -18.63 -22.48
C VAL A 77 -2.46 -18.42 -21.00
N ILE A 78 -1.20 -18.09 -20.68
CA ILE A 78 -0.78 -17.79 -19.30
C ILE A 78 -1.49 -16.53 -18.78
N LEU A 79 -1.60 -15.48 -19.60
CA LEU A 79 -2.33 -14.26 -19.27
C LEU A 79 -3.81 -14.52 -18.97
N ILE A 80 -4.49 -15.31 -19.83
CA ILE A 80 -5.89 -15.69 -19.61
C ILE A 80 -6.04 -16.49 -18.31
N ALA A 81 -5.14 -17.44 -18.05
CA ALA A 81 -5.17 -18.24 -16.84
C ALA A 81 -4.96 -17.39 -15.57
N ALA A 82 -4.05 -16.41 -15.64
CA ALA A 82 -3.82 -15.45 -14.55
C ALA A 82 -5.05 -14.56 -14.30
N ALA A 83 -5.66 -14.03 -15.37
CA ALA A 83 -6.88 -13.22 -15.27
C ALA A 83 -8.06 -14.02 -14.70
N ALA A 84 -8.25 -15.27 -15.16
CA ALA A 84 -9.28 -16.16 -14.63
C ALA A 84 -9.05 -16.47 -13.14
N ARG A 85 -7.80 -16.71 -12.71
CA ARG A 85 -7.44 -16.89 -11.30
C ARG A 85 -7.76 -15.64 -10.48
N GLU A 86 -7.48 -14.46 -11.00
CA GLU A 86 -7.75 -13.21 -10.30
C GLU A 86 -9.26 -12.96 -10.13
N ILE A 87 -10.06 -13.25 -11.16
CA ILE A 87 -11.52 -13.16 -11.08
C ILE A 87 -12.08 -14.16 -10.05
N VAL A 88 -11.58 -15.41 -10.05
CA VAL A 88 -11.99 -16.43 -9.08
C VAL A 88 -11.56 -16.04 -7.67
N MET A 89 -10.34 -15.52 -7.48
CA MET A 89 -9.86 -15.02 -6.19
C MET A 89 -10.69 -13.84 -5.72
N ARG A 90 -10.98 -12.84 -6.56
CA ARG A 90 -11.86 -11.71 -6.19
C ARG A 90 -13.26 -12.18 -5.81
N ARG A 91 -13.82 -13.17 -6.52
CA ARG A 91 -15.15 -13.73 -6.24
C ARG A 91 -15.19 -14.68 -5.03
N ALA A 92 -14.09 -15.37 -4.73
CA ALA A 92 -13.93 -16.16 -3.52
C ALA A 92 -13.69 -15.26 -2.30
N TRP A 93 -12.90 -14.20 -2.46
CA TRP A 93 -12.66 -13.21 -1.43
C TRP A 93 -13.92 -12.41 -1.09
N ALA A 94 -14.74 -12.05 -2.09
CA ALA A 94 -16.06 -11.43 -1.87
C ALA A 94 -17.06 -12.36 -1.16
N ARG A 95 -16.90 -13.69 -1.26
CA ARG A 95 -17.68 -14.65 -0.49
C ARG A 95 -17.13 -14.81 0.93
N TYR A 96 -15.81 -14.88 1.07
CA TYR A 96 -15.14 -14.96 2.36
C TYR A 96 -15.37 -13.70 3.21
N THR A 97 -15.35 -12.50 2.62
CA THR A 97 -15.66 -11.26 3.34
C THR A 97 -17.11 -11.22 3.84
N ARG A 98 -18.07 -11.74 3.07
CA ARG A 98 -19.48 -11.87 3.51
C ARG A 98 -19.63 -12.90 4.63
N GLU A 99 -18.92 -14.02 4.57
CA GLU A 99 -18.92 -15.04 5.63
C GLU A 99 -18.25 -14.49 6.90
N LEU A 100 -17.14 -13.75 6.76
CA LEU A 100 -16.45 -13.07 7.87
C LEU A 100 -17.32 -11.96 8.49
N GLU A 101 -18.08 -11.22 7.68
CA GLU A 101 -19.08 -10.25 8.16
C GLU A 101 -20.21 -10.94 8.93
N HIS A 102 -20.65 -12.12 8.52
CA HIS A 102 -21.63 -12.92 9.26
C HIS A 102 -21.07 -13.48 10.57
N GLU A 103 -19.82 -13.94 10.60
CA GLU A 103 -19.17 -14.43 11.82
C GLU A 103 -18.87 -13.31 12.82
N MET A 104 -18.41 -12.14 12.36
CA MET A 104 -18.23 -10.96 13.22
C MET A 104 -19.56 -10.41 13.76
N ARG A 105 -20.65 -10.55 13.00
CA ARG A 105 -22.00 -10.19 13.45
C ARG A 105 -22.62 -11.24 14.37
N GLY A 106 -22.10 -12.47 14.38
CA GLY A 106 -22.54 -13.59 15.23
C GLY A 106 -21.71 -13.80 16.50
N GLY A 107 -20.59 -13.08 16.68
CA GLY A 107 -19.70 -13.18 17.83
C GLY A 107 -20.13 -12.38 19.07
N ASP A 108 -21.09 -11.46 18.93
CA ASP A 108 -21.68 -10.78 20.08
C ASP A 108 -22.70 -11.69 20.75
N MET A 109 -22.28 -12.20 21.90
CA MET A 109 -23.03 -12.93 22.90
C MET A 109 -24.25 -12.09 23.37
N GLN A 110 -25.33 -12.08 22.59
CA GLN A 110 -26.63 -11.62 23.06
C GLN A 110 -27.27 -12.70 23.94
N PRO A 111 -27.71 -12.38 25.18
CA PRO A 111 -28.56 -13.27 25.94
C PRO A 111 -29.90 -13.39 25.22
N ARG A 112 -30.22 -14.62 24.80
CA ARG A 112 -31.54 -15.04 24.30
C ARG A 112 -32.61 -14.72 25.35
N THR A 113 -33.37 -13.66 25.14
CA THR A 113 -34.78 -13.62 25.56
C THR A 113 -35.63 -13.99 24.36
N VAL A 114 -36.20 -15.19 24.46
CA VAL A 114 -37.16 -15.75 23.51
C VAL A 114 -38.45 -14.96 23.65
N LEU A 115 -38.80 -14.16 22.63
CA LEU A 115 -40.18 -13.73 22.42
C LEU A 115 -40.57 -14.03 20.96
N LYS A 116 -41.26 -15.17 20.87
CA LYS A 116 -42.11 -15.64 19.78
C LYS A 116 -43.07 -14.52 19.35
N THR A 117 -42.82 -13.91 18.20
CA THR A 117 -43.80 -13.06 17.53
C THR A 117 -44.57 -13.91 16.53
N ALA A 118 -45.83 -14.16 16.89
CA ALA A 118 -46.83 -14.71 16.02
C ALA A 118 -47.03 -13.79 14.82
N SER A 119 -47.04 -14.40 13.65
CA SER A 119 -47.59 -13.84 12.42
C SER A 119 -49.08 -13.56 12.62
N SER A 120 -49.44 -12.30 12.86
CA SER A 120 -50.78 -11.78 12.60
C SER A 120 -50.72 -10.80 11.45
N THR A 121 -51.15 -11.28 10.29
CA THR A 121 -51.72 -10.47 9.22
C THR A 121 -52.90 -9.69 9.79
N ALA A 122 -52.70 -8.41 10.11
CA ALA A 122 -53.76 -7.48 10.44
C ALA A 122 -53.41 -6.09 9.92
N SER A 123 -54.19 -5.66 8.94
CA SER A 123 -54.26 -4.31 8.40
C SER A 123 -54.72 -3.31 9.48
N ALA A 124 -53.84 -2.39 9.93
CA ALA A 124 -54.21 -1.18 10.67
C ALA A 124 -53.05 -0.14 10.77
N ALA A 125 -53.21 1.00 10.09
CA ALA A 125 -52.83 2.38 10.48
C ALA A 125 -51.34 2.78 10.77
N PRO A 126 -50.96 4.08 10.65
CA PRO A 126 -49.59 4.56 10.36
C PRO A 126 -48.69 4.78 11.59
N ALA A 127 -48.75 3.88 12.59
CA ALA A 127 -47.91 3.99 13.80
C ALA A 127 -46.43 3.56 13.59
N GLY A 128 -46.08 3.07 12.39
CA GLY A 128 -44.74 2.53 12.08
C GLY A 128 -43.62 3.57 11.93
N ASN A 129 -43.93 4.84 11.67
CA ASN A 129 -42.89 5.85 11.39
C ASN A 129 -42.08 6.25 12.64
N TRP A 130 -42.69 6.28 13.82
CA TRP A 130 -42.00 6.76 15.04
C TRP A 130 -40.92 5.78 15.54
N SER A 131 -41.19 4.48 15.44
CA SER A 131 -40.23 3.43 15.80
C SER A 131 -38.98 3.47 14.89
N SER A 132 -39.17 3.75 13.59
CA SER A 132 -38.05 3.89 12.65
C SER A 132 -37.14 5.09 12.99
N MET A 133 -37.72 6.20 13.45
CA MET A 133 -36.97 7.40 13.88
C MET A 133 -36.16 7.17 15.15
N GLN A 134 -36.73 6.46 16.13
CA GLN A 134 -35.97 6.09 17.33
C GLN A 134 -34.80 5.17 16.99
N GLY A 135 -34.98 4.25 16.04
CA GLY A 135 -33.93 3.37 15.55
C GLY A 135 -32.75 4.13 14.93
N SER A 136 -33.01 5.15 14.10
CA SER A 136 -31.94 5.93 13.45
C SER A 136 -31.15 6.78 14.46
N VAL A 137 -31.83 7.39 15.43
CA VAL A 137 -31.18 8.14 16.50
C VAL A 137 -30.33 7.23 17.40
N ALA A 138 -30.84 6.03 17.74
CA ALA A 138 -30.09 5.05 18.51
C ALA A 138 -28.85 4.56 17.76
N ALA A 139 -28.97 4.30 16.46
CA ALA A 139 -27.84 3.90 15.60
C ALA A 139 -26.77 4.99 15.55
N LEU A 140 -27.16 6.27 15.42
CA LEU A 140 -26.21 7.39 15.42
C LEU A 140 -25.47 7.50 16.77
N ARG A 141 -26.16 7.35 17.90
CA ARG A 141 -25.51 7.38 19.22
C ARG A 141 -24.55 6.22 19.41
N ALA A 142 -24.94 5.01 18.99
CA ALA A 142 -24.07 3.83 19.05
C ALA A 142 -22.81 4.01 18.19
N LEU A 143 -22.96 4.62 17.00
CA LEU A 143 -21.82 5.00 16.16
C LEU A 143 -20.91 6.00 16.88
N GLN A 144 -21.47 7.08 17.41
CA GLN A 144 -20.70 8.11 18.14
C GLN A 144 -19.94 7.52 19.34
N GLN A 145 -20.55 6.61 20.09
CA GLN A 145 -19.90 5.93 21.20
C GLN A 145 -18.72 5.07 20.72
N ARG A 146 -18.91 4.26 19.67
CA ARG A 146 -17.83 3.45 19.08
C ARG A 146 -16.69 4.31 18.53
N LEU A 147 -17.01 5.44 17.92
CA LEU A 147 -16.00 6.38 17.42
C LEU A 147 -15.22 7.03 18.57
N ALA A 148 -15.89 7.38 19.67
CA ALA A 148 -15.24 7.90 20.86
C ALA A 148 -14.30 6.86 21.52
N GLU A 149 -14.70 5.59 21.55
CA GLU A 149 -13.86 4.49 22.03
C GLU A 149 -12.60 4.31 21.16
N LEU A 150 -12.74 4.43 19.83
CA LEU A 150 -11.59 4.37 18.91
C LEU A 150 -10.67 5.59 19.01
N ASP A 151 -11.22 6.78 19.26
CA ASP A 151 -10.43 8.01 19.42
C ASP A 151 -9.64 8.03 20.75
N ALA A 152 -10.15 7.42 21.83
CA ALA A 152 -9.51 7.42 23.14
C ALA A 152 -8.20 6.61 23.23
N ALA A 153 -7.94 5.71 22.29
CA ALA A 153 -6.93 4.66 22.42
C ALA A 153 -5.51 5.03 21.95
N GLY A 154 -5.15 6.32 21.83
CA GLY A 154 -3.90 6.70 21.15
C GLY A 154 -3.95 6.26 19.68
N ALA A 155 -5.00 6.73 19.00
CA ALA A 155 -5.53 6.20 17.76
C ALA A 155 -4.45 5.83 16.73
N THR A 156 -4.32 4.54 16.48
CA THR A 156 -3.47 4.03 15.41
C THR A 156 -4.10 4.34 14.04
N PRO A 157 -3.33 4.41 12.95
CA PRO A 157 -3.92 4.60 11.61
C PRO A 157 -4.99 3.54 11.30
N GLU A 158 -4.83 2.29 11.76
CA GLU A 158 -5.84 1.24 11.56
C GLU A 158 -7.14 1.53 12.31
N ALA A 159 -7.08 2.16 13.49
CA ALA A 159 -8.27 2.59 14.23
C ALA A 159 -9.03 3.69 13.47
N HIS A 160 -8.31 4.66 12.89
CA HIS A 160 -8.89 5.69 12.03
C HIS A 160 -9.54 5.10 10.77
N LEU A 161 -8.90 4.13 10.11
CA LEU A 161 -9.48 3.47 8.93
C LEU A 161 -10.77 2.70 9.28
N LYS A 162 -10.79 2.00 10.42
CA LYS A 162 -12.00 1.32 10.92
C LYS A 162 -13.12 2.32 11.20
N ALA A 163 -12.81 3.43 11.88
CA ALA A 163 -13.76 4.50 12.16
C ALA A 163 -14.33 5.11 10.87
N TYR A 164 -13.47 5.38 9.88
CA TYR A 164 -13.89 5.86 8.56
C TYR A 164 -14.89 4.89 7.88
N ARG A 165 -14.60 3.59 7.87
CA ARG A 165 -15.49 2.58 7.28
C ARG A 165 -16.83 2.48 8.00
N LEU A 166 -16.86 2.65 9.32
CA LEU A 166 -18.12 2.69 10.08
C LEU A 166 -18.96 3.92 9.70
N CYS A 167 -18.33 5.09 9.54
CA CYS A 167 -19.00 6.30 9.06
C CYS A 167 -19.55 6.11 7.64
N GLU A 168 -18.75 5.54 6.73
CA GLU A 168 -19.15 5.24 5.35
C GLU A 168 -20.36 4.30 5.30
N GLN A 169 -20.33 3.21 6.07
CA GLN A 169 -21.46 2.28 6.20
C GLN A 169 -22.72 2.98 6.73
N TYR A 170 -22.59 3.86 7.73
CA TYR A 170 -23.73 4.61 8.24
C TYR A 170 -24.32 5.55 7.19
N VAL A 171 -23.47 6.28 6.44
CA VAL A 171 -23.93 7.19 5.37
C VAL A 171 -24.65 6.40 4.27
N ALA A 172 -24.10 5.27 3.83
CA ALA A 172 -24.74 4.41 2.84
C ALA A 172 -26.07 3.84 3.33
N ASN A 173 -26.13 3.33 4.56
CA ASN A 173 -27.36 2.78 5.15
C ASN A 173 -28.45 3.85 5.34
N SER A 174 -28.06 5.06 5.74
CA SER A 174 -29.00 6.17 5.89
C SER A 174 -29.48 6.72 4.55
N GLU A 175 -28.66 6.68 3.51
CA GLU A 175 -29.09 7.03 2.15
C GLU A 175 -30.09 6.01 1.60
N GLU A 176 -29.85 4.72 1.82
CA GLU A 176 -30.79 3.67 1.44
C GLU A 176 -32.12 3.78 2.21
N ALA A 177 -32.06 4.12 3.50
CA ALA A 177 -33.25 4.44 4.28
C ALA A 177 -34.00 5.66 3.72
N LEU A 178 -33.30 6.69 3.21
CA LEU A 178 -33.93 7.85 2.55
C LEU A 178 -34.59 7.48 1.21
N ARG A 179 -34.07 6.49 0.48
CA ARG A 179 -34.65 6.00 -0.79
C ARG A 179 -35.88 5.11 -0.56
N THR A 180 -35.82 4.24 0.44
CA THR A 180 -36.88 3.25 0.72
C THR A 180 -37.99 3.78 1.61
N SER A 181 -37.68 4.76 2.48
CA SER A 181 -38.66 5.30 3.42
C SER A 181 -39.53 6.36 2.76
N SER A 182 -40.82 6.04 2.63
CA SER A 182 -41.91 7.01 2.46
C SER A 182 -42.14 7.87 3.73
N GLY A 183 -41.20 7.88 4.67
CA GLY A 183 -41.34 8.52 5.98
C GLY A 183 -41.67 10.01 5.90
N GLY A 184 -42.28 10.51 6.98
CA GLY A 184 -42.61 11.92 7.15
C GLY A 184 -41.40 12.84 6.96
N ASN A 185 -41.65 14.10 6.54
CA ASN A 185 -40.60 15.08 6.24
C ASN A 185 -39.57 15.24 7.38
N GLU A 186 -40.03 15.19 8.63
CA GLU A 186 -39.19 15.33 9.82
C GLU A 186 -38.11 14.24 9.93
N MET A 187 -38.45 12.99 9.64
CA MET A 187 -37.49 11.87 9.67
C MET A 187 -36.40 12.05 8.60
N ARG A 188 -36.78 12.51 7.40
CA ARG A 188 -35.83 12.79 6.32
C ARG A 188 -34.89 13.93 6.70
N VAL A 189 -35.39 14.98 7.33
CA VAL A 189 -34.58 16.09 7.85
C VAL A 189 -33.61 15.59 8.94
N ALA A 190 -34.09 14.77 9.87
CA ALA A 190 -33.26 14.19 10.93
C ALA A 190 -32.13 13.32 10.36
N LEU A 191 -32.42 12.45 9.41
CA LEU A 191 -31.43 11.60 8.73
C LEU A 191 -30.38 12.43 7.99
N ARG A 192 -30.80 13.44 7.21
CA ARG A 192 -29.86 14.36 6.53
C ARG A 192 -28.97 15.10 7.51
N SER A 193 -29.53 15.59 8.62
CA SER A 193 -28.73 16.24 9.67
C SER A 193 -27.71 15.28 10.31
N GLY A 194 -28.08 14.01 10.46
CA GLY A 194 -27.19 12.96 10.95
C GLY A 194 -26.08 12.63 9.96
N GLN A 195 -26.40 12.50 8.68
CA GLN A 195 -25.42 12.31 7.61
C GLN A 195 -24.39 13.42 7.59
N GLU A 196 -24.81 14.67 7.73
CA GLU A 196 -23.88 15.81 7.70
C GLU A 196 -22.88 15.76 8.85
N ARG A 197 -23.35 15.47 10.08
CA ARG A 197 -22.46 15.28 11.24
C ARG A 197 -21.48 14.13 11.02
N VAL A 198 -21.94 13.01 10.45
CA VAL A 198 -21.10 11.85 10.20
C VAL A 198 -20.11 12.10 9.07
N ARG A 199 -20.42 12.92 8.05
CA ARG A 199 -19.48 13.31 6.99
C ARG A 199 -18.30 14.12 7.53
N VAL A 200 -18.54 15.04 8.46
CA VAL A 200 -17.47 15.78 9.13
C VAL A 200 -16.54 14.80 9.89
N GLN A 201 -17.12 13.83 10.59
CA GLN A 201 -16.33 12.82 11.29
C GLN A 201 -15.61 11.86 10.34
N GLN A 202 -16.27 11.44 9.26
CA GLN A 202 -15.71 10.62 8.20
C GLN A 202 -14.45 11.29 7.63
N LYS A 203 -14.53 12.58 7.30
CA LYS A 203 -13.39 13.39 6.86
C LYS A 203 -12.27 13.36 7.89
N LYS A 204 -12.57 13.67 9.16
CA LYS A 204 -11.57 13.65 10.26
C LYS A 204 -10.82 12.32 10.33
N HIS A 205 -11.55 11.19 10.31
CA HIS A 205 -10.91 9.87 10.42
C HIS A 205 -10.14 9.48 9.15
N LEU A 206 -10.62 9.85 7.94
CA LEU A 206 -9.86 9.59 6.72
C LEU A 206 -8.52 10.34 6.72
N LEU A 207 -8.53 11.62 7.07
CA LEU A 207 -7.32 12.44 7.14
C LEU A 207 -6.36 11.92 8.22
N GLY A 208 -6.88 11.56 9.40
CA GLY A 208 -6.10 10.94 10.47
C GLY A 208 -5.45 9.63 10.05
N TRP A 209 -6.18 8.76 9.35
CA TRP A 209 -5.64 7.52 8.79
C TRP A 209 -4.55 7.79 7.77
N ALA A 210 -4.84 8.60 6.75
CA ALA A 210 -3.90 8.85 5.65
C ALA A 210 -2.59 9.44 6.16
N ARG A 211 -2.66 10.42 7.08
CA ARG A 211 -1.49 11.02 7.73
C ARG A 211 -0.72 10.01 8.58
N GLY A 212 -1.41 9.25 9.42
CA GLY A 212 -0.79 8.25 10.28
C GLY A 212 -0.09 7.14 9.48
N GLU A 213 -0.76 6.62 8.46
CA GLU A 213 -0.24 5.54 7.63
C GLU A 213 0.90 6.00 6.71
N ALA A 214 0.79 7.17 6.10
CA ALA A 214 1.89 7.75 5.32
C ALA A 214 3.14 8.02 6.18
N THR A 215 2.95 8.50 7.41
CA THR A 215 4.04 8.69 8.38
C THR A 215 4.69 7.36 8.74
N ARG A 216 3.88 6.34 9.06
CA ARG A 216 4.34 4.99 9.40
C ARG A 216 5.16 4.38 8.25
N LEU A 217 4.63 4.44 7.02
CA LEU A 217 5.30 3.95 5.82
C LEU A 217 6.60 4.70 5.53
N THR A 218 6.64 6.03 5.73
CA THR A 218 7.87 6.81 5.54
C THR A 218 8.93 6.46 6.58
N GLN A 219 8.55 6.25 7.84
CA GLN A 219 9.47 5.75 8.87
C GLN A 219 9.97 4.33 8.56
N ASP A 220 9.09 3.44 8.09
CA ASP A 220 9.47 2.11 7.65
C ASP A 220 10.44 2.17 6.46
N ALA A 221 10.20 3.08 5.50
CA ALA A 221 11.09 3.33 4.37
C ALA A 221 12.46 3.81 4.83
N GLN A 222 12.56 4.68 5.83
CA GLN A 222 13.85 5.11 6.40
C GLN A 222 14.66 3.96 7.00
N ARG A 223 13.99 2.93 7.53
CA ARG A 223 14.63 1.75 8.15
C ARG A 223 15.09 0.70 7.14
N ARG A 224 14.67 0.79 5.87
CA ARG A 224 15.07 -0.19 4.83
C ARG A 224 16.53 0.03 4.41
N VAL A 225 17.28 -1.07 4.28
CA VAL A 225 18.69 -1.05 3.86
C VAL A 225 18.83 -0.86 2.34
N ARG A 226 17.97 -1.52 1.56
CA ARG A 226 18.03 -1.48 0.09
C ARG A 226 17.29 -0.26 -0.45
N LEU A 227 17.93 0.46 -1.37
CA LEU A 227 17.37 1.67 -1.98
C LEU A 227 16.05 1.41 -2.73
N SER A 228 15.94 0.28 -3.43
CA SER A 228 14.69 -0.15 -4.08
C SER A 228 13.54 -0.19 -3.09
N ASP A 229 13.74 -0.90 -1.97
CA ASP A 229 12.71 -1.14 -0.96
C ASP A 229 12.34 0.16 -0.21
N ARG A 230 13.31 1.07 -0.05
CA ARG A 230 13.08 2.42 0.49
C ARG A 230 12.13 3.21 -0.43
N ILE A 231 12.39 3.21 -1.73
CA ILE A 231 11.59 3.94 -2.72
C ILE A 231 10.20 3.32 -2.85
N GLU A 232 10.11 1.99 -2.96
CA GLU A 232 8.83 1.27 -3.06
C GLU A 232 7.94 1.52 -1.83
N THR A 233 8.53 1.48 -0.62
CA THR A 233 7.76 1.73 0.60
C THR A 233 7.30 3.19 0.69
N ALA A 234 8.09 4.16 0.23
CA ALA A 234 7.69 5.55 0.16
C ALA A 234 6.63 5.82 -0.94
N GLN A 235 6.68 5.10 -2.06
CA GLN A 235 5.66 5.19 -3.11
C GLN A 235 4.29 4.71 -2.60
N ARG A 236 4.24 3.64 -1.79
CA ARG A 236 3.01 3.23 -1.11
C ARG A 236 2.44 4.31 -0.19
N ALA A 237 3.29 5.14 0.44
CA ALA A 237 2.81 6.27 1.21
C ALA A 237 2.13 7.34 0.31
N LEU A 238 2.65 7.57 -0.90
CA LEU A 238 2.01 8.44 -1.89
C LEU A 238 0.67 7.89 -2.38
N GLU A 239 0.54 6.57 -2.53
CA GLU A 239 -0.73 5.94 -2.92
C GLU A 239 -1.81 6.20 -1.86
N VAL A 240 -1.50 6.00 -0.58
CA VAL A 240 -2.41 6.28 0.55
C VAL A 240 -2.83 7.75 0.57
N LEU A 241 -1.89 8.68 0.41
CA LEU A 241 -2.19 10.11 0.35
C LEU A 241 -3.03 10.47 -0.89
N GLY A 242 -2.74 9.83 -2.03
CA GLY A 242 -3.48 9.99 -3.28
C GLY A 242 -4.93 9.52 -3.18
N GLU A 243 -5.21 8.40 -2.50
CA GLU A 243 -6.57 7.94 -2.23
C GLU A 243 -7.37 8.95 -1.41
N ALA A 244 -6.76 9.54 -0.38
CA ALA A 244 -7.40 10.57 0.42
C ALA A 244 -7.63 11.87 -0.36
N LEU A 245 -6.66 12.30 -1.18
CA LEU A 245 -6.76 13.50 -2.02
C LEU A 245 -7.84 13.39 -3.11
N LYS A 246 -8.14 12.19 -3.61
CA LYS A 246 -9.27 11.99 -4.54
C LYS A 246 -10.62 12.35 -3.91
N LEU A 247 -10.76 12.14 -2.59
CA LEU A 247 -11.99 12.45 -1.86
C LEU A 247 -12.01 13.89 -1.33
N TYR A 248 -10.85 14.41 -0.92
CA TYR A 248 -10.71 15.76 -0.38
C TYR A 248 -9.52 16.49 -1.03
N PRO A 249 -9.68 17.01 -2.25
CA PRO A 249 -8.57 17.60 -3.01
C PRO A 249 -8.04 18.89 -2.39
N GLU A 250 -8.87 19.64 -1.66
CA GLU A 250 -8.53 20.95 -1.10
C GLU A 250 -7.77 20.91 0.24
N GLU A 251 -7.47 19.73 0.77
CA GLU A 251 -6.80 19.63 2.07
C GLU A 251 -5.30 19.95 1.96
N PRO A 252 -4.83 21.08 2.52
CA PRO A 252 -3.44 21.50 2.39
C PRO A 252 -2.50 20.52 3.09
N GLU A 253 -2.89 19.98 4.24
CA GLU A 253 -2.07 19.03 5.01
C GLU A 253 -1.71 17.77 4.20
N LEU A 254 -2.63 17.28 3.36
CA LEU A 254 -2.36 16.13 2.50
C LEU A 254 -1.42 16.48 1.35
N ARG A 255 -1.56 17.68 0.77
CA ARG A 255 -0.66 18.18 -0.28
C ARG A 255 0.76 18.38 0.26
N ASP A 256 0.89 18.98 1.44
CA ASP A 256 2.17 19.16 2.14
C ASP A 256 2.82 17.81 2.48
N SER A 257 2.04 16.86 2.98
CA SER A 257 2.51 15.50 3.25
C SER A 257 2.96 14.80 1.96
N THR A 258 2.23 14.98 0.86
CA THR A 258 2.58 14.43 -0.46
C THR A 258 3.90 15.01 -0.95
N LEU A 259 4.07 16.33 -0.86
CA LEU A 259 5.31 17.02 -1.23
C LEU A 259 6.47 16.57 -0.35
N ALA A 260 6.27 16.39 0.96
CA ALA A 260 7.30 15.88 1.86
C ALA A 260 7.76 14.46 1.50
N VAL A 261 6.83 13.55 1.17
CA VAL A 261 7.17 12.18 0.74
C VAL A 261 7.87 12.18 -0.62
N ARG A 262 7.46 13.05 -1.55
CA ARG A 262 8.14 13.26 -2.84
C ARG A 262 9.57 13.77 -2.67
N ASN A 263 9.77 14.79 -1.82
CA ASN A 263 11.09 15.28 -1.43
C ASN A 263 11.94 14.17 -0.81
N PHE A 264 11.35 13.32 0.03
CA PHE A 264 12.04 12.16 0.60
C PHE A 264 12.51 11.19 -0.50
N ILE A 265 11.64 10.80 -1.43
CA ILE A 265 12.01 9.91 -2.55
C ILE A 265 13.14 10.52 -3.40
N ALA A 266 13.03 11.82 -3.71
CA ALA A 266 14.05 12.56 -4.47
C ALA A 266 15.41 12.53 -3.74
N SER A 267 15.42 12.86 -2.45
CA SER A 267 16.65 12.86 -1.64
C SER A 267 17.30 11.47 -1.54
N VAL A 268 16.52 10.39 -1.46
CA VAL A 268 17.04 9.01 -1.47
C VAL A 268 17.72 8.69 -2.81
N LYS A 269 17.09 9.06 -3.93
CA LYS A 269 17.65 8.84 -5.28
C LYS A 269 18.93 9.64 -5.50
N VAL A 270 18.93 10.93 -5.15
CA VAL A 270 20.08 11.83 -5.30
C VAL A 270 21.21 11.44 -4.36
N GLY A 271 20.88 11.06 -3.12
CA GLY A 271 21.85 10.64 -2.11
C GLY A 271 22.74 9.48 -2.55
N GLN A 272 22.20 8.52 -3.33
CA GLN A 272 23.00 7.42 -3.88
C GLN A 272 24.09 7.90 -4.85
N TRP A 273 23.76 8.87 -5.72
CA TRP A 273 24.72 9.44 -6.66
C TRP A 273 25.79 10.28 -5.96
N VAL A 274 25.37 11.06 -4.96
CA VAL A 274 26.26 11.83 -4.08
C VAL A 274 27.23 10.89 -3.36
N GLU A 275 26.75 9.82 -2.73
CA GLU A 275 27.61 8.86 -2.04
C GLU A 275 28.64 8.20 -2.99
N MET A 276 28.22 7.84 -4.20
CA MET A 276 29.16 7.32 -5.21
C MET A 276 30.21 8.36 -5.64
N ALA A 277 29.83 9.63 -5.70
CA ALA A 277 30.73 10.74 -6.00
C ALA A 277 31.76 10.92 -4.87
N GLU A 278 31.30 10.96 -3.61
CA GLU A 278 32.14 11.08 -2.42
C GLU A 278 33.12 9.93 -2.29
N ARG A 279 32.68 8.68 -2.47
CA ARG A 279 33.56 7.50 -2.50
C ARG A 279 34.61 7.59 -3.61
N SER A 280 34.29 8.20 -4.75
CA SER A 280 35.24 8.41 -5.83
C SER A 280 36.24 9.52 -5.49
N ALA A 281 35.77 10.62 -4.89
CA ALA A 281 36.61 11.72 -4.43
C ALA A 281 37.58 11.27 -3.34
N PHE A 282 37.11 10.47 -2.38
CA PHE A 282 37.94 9.89 -1.31
C PHE A 282 39.09 9.04 -1.86
N ARG A 283 38.87 8.32 -2.96
CA ARG A 283 39.90 7.53 -3.66
C ARG A 283 40.83 8.38 -4.56
N GLY A 284 40.75 9.71 -4.50
CA GLY A 284 41.50 10.63 -5.35
C GLY A 284 41.02 10.69 -6.80
N LYS A 285 39.92 10.03 -7.16
CA LYS A 285 39.37 9.99 -8.53
C LYS A 285 38.43 11.17 -8.77
N TYR A 286 38.96 12.38 -8.69
CA TYR A 286 38.16 13.62 -8.71
C TYR A 286 37.35 13.83 -9.99
N ALA A 287 37.92 13.53 -11.17
CA ALA A 287 37.18 13.65 -12.43
C ALA A 287 35.93 12.75 -12.46
N ARG A 288 36.04 11.53 -11.94
CA ARG A 288 34.92 10.59 -11.81
C ARG A 288 33.90 11.07 -10.77
N ALA A 289 34.36 11.64 -9.65
CA ALA A 289 33.47 12.23 -8.66
C ALA A 289 32.64 13.38 -9.24
N VAL A 290 33.28 14.30 -9.98
CA VAL A 290 32.58 15.40 -10.68
C VAL A 290 31.53 14.88 -11.66
N ALA A 291 31.83 13.81 -12.42
CA ALA A 291 30.85 13.19 -13.31
C ALA A 291 29.62 12.66 -12.53
N ARG A 292 29.83 12.01 -11.38
CA ARG A 292 28.73 11.49 -10.54
C ARG A 292 27.90 12.58 -9.86
N TYR A 293 28.51 13.70 -9.48
CA TYR A 293 27.75 14.86 -9.02
C TYR A 293 26.91 15.49 -10.14
N ARG A 294 27.39 15.49 -11.39
CA ARG A 294 26.57 15.91 -12.53
C ARG A 294 25.39 14.98 -12.77
N ASP A 295 25.58 13.67 -12.63
CA ASP A 295 24.47 12.70 -12.66
C ASP A 295 23.46 12.99 -11.54
N ALA A 296 23.93 13.31 -10.33
CA ALA A 296 23.07 13.71 -9.22
C ALA A 296 22.21 14.95 -9.55
N LEU A 297 22.82 16.00 -10.13
CA LEU A 297 22.11 17.21 -10.58
C LEU A 297 21.10 16.89 -11.69
N PHE A 298 21.44 16.00 -12.62
CA PHE A 298 20.53 15.56 -13.67
C PHE A 298 19.26 14.91 -13.09
N TYR A 299 19.41 13.99 -12.12
CA TYR A 299 18.26 13.39 -11.45
C TYR A 299 17.50 14.38 -10.58
N LEU A 300 18.18 15.30 -9.91
CA LEU A 300 17.58 16.36 -9.10
C LEU A 300 16.69 17.28 -9.94
N SER A 301 17.13 17.65 -11.15
CA SER A 301 16.34 18.49 -12.08
C SER A 301 15.04 17.84 -12.56
N ARG A 302 14.98 16.51 -12.60
CA ARG A 302 13.79 15.72 -12.99
C ARG A 302 12.95 15.28 -11.79
N ALA A 303 13.43 15.50 -10.58
CA ALA A 303 12.71 15.07 -9.40
C ALA A 303 11.47 15.94 -9.18
N ASP A 304 10.33 15.28 -9.01
CA ASP A 304 9.13 15.88 -8.45
C ASP A 304 9.40 16.16 -6.97
N MET A 305 9.83 17.39 -6.67
CA MET A 305 10.18 17.88 -5.34
C MET A 305 9.98 19.39 -5.28
N GLY A 306 9.84 19.94 -4.07
CA GLY A 306 9.71 21.39 -3.86
C GLY A 306 10.91 22.16 -4.40
N GLU A 307 10.66 23.33 -4.99
CA GLU A 307 11.67 24.17 -5.63
C GLU A 307 12.76 24.61 -4.65
N ASP A 308 12.39 25.09 -3.47
CA ASP A 308 13.36 25.49 -2.43
C ASP A 308 14.31 24.34 -2.04
N ALA A 309 13.77 23.14 -1.85
CA ALA A 309 14.56 21.96 -1.51
C ALA A 309 15.45 21.51 -2.67
N ARG A 310 14.98 21.69 -3.91
CA ARG A 310 15.76 21.40 -5.12
C ARG A 310 16.93 22.36 -5.24
N ASP A 311 16.70 23.65 -5.06
CA ASP A 311 17.70 24.71 -5.21
C ASP A 311 18.76 24.65 -4.12
N GLU A 312 18.37 24.36 -2.87
CA GLU A 312 19.31 24.13 -1.78
C GLU A 312 20.23 22.93 -2.07
N ALA A 313 19.65 21.80 -2.50
CA ALA A 313 20.40 20.61 -2.85
C ALA A 313 21.32 20.84 -4.05
N ALA A 314 20.86 21.55 -5.07
CA ALA A 314 21.63 21.89 -6.26
C ALA A 314 22.82 22.78 -5.88
N THR A 315 22.60 23.83 -5.11
CA THR A 315 23.64 24.76 -4.62
C THR A 315 24.72 24.01 -3.86
N ARG A 316 24.32 23.10 -2.97
CA ARG A 316 25.25 22.24 -2.22
C ARG A 316 26.12 21.38 -3.14
N ILE A 317 25.49 20.72 -4.13
CA ILE A 317 26.21 19.86 -5.10
C ILE A 317 27.14 20.69 -5.99
N HIS A 318 26.71 21.87 -6.44
CA HIS A 318 27.54 22.79 -7.23
C HIS A 318 28.80 23.23 -6.48
N ARG A 319 28.67 23.58 -5.19
CA ARG A 319 29.80 23.93 -4.33
C ARG A 319 30.83 22.79 -4.24
N GLU A 320 30.38 21.55 -4.05
CA GLU A 320 31.27 20.38 -4.01
C GLU A 320 31.99 20.16 -5.35
N ILE A 321 31.28 20.32 -6.48
CA ILE A 321 31.88 20.25 -7.81
C ILE A 321 33.00 21.29 -7.97
N GLU A 322 32.78 22.53 -7.52
CA GLU A 322 33.76 23.61 -7.59
C GLU A 322 35.00 23.31 -6.75
N LEU A 323 34.83 22.84 -5.52
CA LEU A 323 35.93 22.41 -4.66
C LEU A 323 36.77 21.30 -5.30
N LEU A 324 36.11 20.30 -5.90
CA LEU A 324 36.80 19.23 -6.61
C LEU A 324 37.55 19.73 -7.85
N ARG A 325 36.99 20.68 -8.60
CA ARG A 325 37.66 21.30 -9.77
C ARG A 325 38.89 22.09 -9.35
N ALA A 326 38.79 22.87 -8.27
CA ALA A 326 39.94 23.58 -7.70
C ALA A 326 41.04 22.58 -7.33
N ARG A 327 40.69 21.47 -6.67
CA ARG A 327 41.66 20.42 -6.30
C ARG A 327 42.30 19.73 -7.51
N ILE A 328 41.57 19.51 -8.60
CA ILE A 328 42.14 19.01 -9.85
C ILE A 328 43.16 20.02 -10.42
N SER A 329 42.82 21.32 -10.41
CA SER A 329 43.72 22.35 -10.93
C SER A 329 45.00 22.48 -10.11
N THR A 330 44.94 22.39 -8.77
CA THR A 330 46.14 22.46 -7.92
C THR A 330 47.05 21.26 -8.11
N ILE A 331 46.49 20.06 -8.25
CA ILE A 331 47.28 18.85 -8.54
C ILE A 331 47.94 18.94 -9.93
N ARG A 332 47.20 19.43 -10.92
CA ARG A 332 47.72 19.60 -12.29
C ARG A 332 48.85 20.63 -12.37
N ASN A 333 48.77 21.70 -11.58
CA ASN A 333 49.74 22.80 -11.60
C ASN A 333 50.84 22.65 -10.52
N GLY A 334 50.86 21.56 -9.76
CA GLY A 334 51.83 21.34 -8.68
C GLY A 334 53.24 21.06 -9.21
N PRO A 335 54.30 21.37 -8.43
CA PRO A 335 55.69 21.15 -8.81
C PRO A 335 56.03 19.66 -9.01
N ASP A 336 55.29 18.76 -8.36
CA ASP A 336 55.41 17.31 -8.50
C ASP A 336 54.57 16.73 -9.64
N ALA A 337 53.95 17.58 -10.48
CA ALA A 337 53.19 17.11 -11.62
C ALA A 337 54.13 16.40 -12.60
N PRO A 338 53.93 15.10 -12.90
CA PRO A 338 54.81 14.37 -13.80
C PRO A 338 54.84 15.07 -15.16
N PRO A 339 56.02 15.50 -15.65
CA PRO A 339 56.14 16.23 -16.90
C PRO A 339 55.70 15.31 -18.04
N GLY A 340 54.64 15.69 -18.74
CA GLY A 340 54.11 14.93 -19.88
C GLY A 340 53.06 13.88 -19.55
N ALA A 341 52.53 13.83 -18.32
CA ALA A 341 51.27 13.12 -18.08
C ALA A 341 50.12 13.96 -18.63
N ASP A 342 50.01 14.00 -19.96
CA ASP A 342 48.76 14.33 -20.63
C ASP A 342 47.76 13.31 -20.12
N PHE A 343 46.97 13.73 -19.13
CA PHE A 343 45.83 13.03 -18.59
C PHE A 343 44.73 13.03 -19.65
N ASN A 344 45.05 12.51 -20.83
CA ASN A 344 44.16 12.18 -21.90
C ASN A 344 43.43 10.94 -21.40
N GLY A 345 42.49 11.21 -20.50
CA GLY A 345 41.81 10.22 -19.70
C GLY A 345 41.27 9.12 -20.58
N ASP A 346 41.29 7.91 -20.03
CA ASP A 346 40.68 6.68 -20.51
C ASP A 346 39.17 6.81 -20.82
N ALA A 347 38.79 7.73 -21.71
CA ALA A 347 37.51 7.79 -22.38
C ALA A 347 37.41 6.72 -23.49
N ARG A 348 38.51 6.00 -23.78
CA ARG A 348 38.53 4.83 -24.68
C ARG A 348 38.37 3.49 -23.95
N GLY A 349 38.11 3.49 -22.64
CA GLY A 349 37.83 2.28 -21.87
C GLY A 349 36.38 1.80 -22.00
N ARG A 350 36.09 1.06 -23.09
CA ARG A 350 34.89 0.23 -23.30
C ARG A 350 33.54 0.97 -23.26
N ARG A 351 33.04 1.31 -24.45
CA ARG A 351 31.61 1.16 -24.79
C ARG A 351 31.20 -0.31 -24.56
N ARG A 352 31.00 -0.73 -23.32
CA ARG A 352 30.02 -1.79 -23.07
C ARG A 352 28.68 -1.10 -23.22
N ALA A 353 27.92 -1.54 -24.22
CA ALA A 353 26.54 -1.14 -24.39
C ALA A 353 25.84 -1.15 -23.03
N PRO A 354 25.02 -0.14 -22.72
CA PRO A 354 24.18 -0.20 -21.53
C PRO A 354 23.33 -1.47 -21.69
N THR A 355 23.61 -2.50 -20.91
CA THR A 355 22.62 -3.53 -20.67
C THR A 355 21.49 -2.80 -19.98
N ASP A 356 20.37 -2.70 -20.68
CA ASP A 356 19.12 -2.09 -20.26
C ASP A 356 18.82 -2.50 -18.82
N PHE A 357 19.14 -1.60 -17.89
CA PHE A 357 18.57 -1.68 -16.56
C PHE A 357 17.17 -1.14 -16.75
N ASN A 358 16.25 -2.07 -17.04
CA ASN A 358 14.84 -1.85 -17.25
C ASN A 358 14.28 -1.11 -16.01
N ALA A 359 14.28 0.21 -16.08
CA ALA A 359 13.52 1.07 -15.20
C ALA A 359 12.14 1.14 -15.82
N ASP A 360 11.33 0.11 -15.58
CA ASP A 360 9.89 0.13 -15.81
C ASP A 360 9.30 1.23 -14.92
N ALA A 361 9.26 2.45 -15.44
CA ALA A 361 8.41 3.53 -14.97
C ALA A 361 7.19 3.56 -15.90
N PRO A 362 5.98 3.24 -15.41
CA PRO A 362 4.78 3.48 -16.19
C PRO A 362 4.47 4.97 -16.16
N GLU A 363 4.73 5.66 -17.28
CA GLU A 363 4.07 6.93 -17.58
C GLU A 363 2.60 6.64 -17.93
N GLY A 364 1.70 6.97 -17.01
CA GLY A 364 0.26 6.93 -17.21
C GLY A 364 -0.33 8.33 -17.24
N GLY A 365 -0.05 9.08 -18.31
CA GLY A 365 -0.73 10.32 -18.66
C GLY A 365 -1.58 10.09 -19.91
N GLY A 366 -2.88 9.91 -19.73
CA GLY A 366 -3.86 9.68 -20.80
C GLY A 366 -5.10 10.53 -20.56
N GLU A 367 -4.95 11.81 -20.80
CA GLU A 367 -6.02 12.79 -20.99
C GLU A 367 -6.78 12.42 -22.28
N THR A 368 -8.07 12.13 -22.18
CA THR A 368 -8.99 12.15 -23.33
C THR A 368 -10.15 13.06 -22.99
N VAL A 369 -10.08 14.23 -23.61
CA VAL A 369 -11.22 15.07 -23.97
C VAL A 369 -12.10 14.25 -24.91
N LEU A 370 -13.36 14.05 -24.53
CA LEU A 370 -14.57 14.29 -25.32
C LEU A 370 -15.81 14.21 -24.42
#